data_AF-A0A933HT29-F1
#
_entry.id   AF-A0A933HT29-F1
#
_cell.length_a   1.000
_cell.length_b   1.000
_cell.length_c   1.000
_cell.angle_alpha   90.00
_cell.angle_beta   90.00
_cell.angle_gamma   90.00
#
_symmetry.space_group_name_H-M   'P 1'
#
loop_
_entity.id
_entity.type
_entity.pdbx_description
1 polymer ?
#
loop_
_entity_poly.entity_id
_entity_poly.type
_entity_poly.pdbx_seq_one_letter_code
_entity_poly.pdbx_strand_id
1 'polypeptide(L)'
;MTIKIFDYLPDLDCFVINPRYRAIADQLGLTEWHAAVWIGRLFILDNDYGEHWFDNWDLREQLKTQAEERGLDSSELMVINPRRFENGDDGPCHTPEFRKRFWTDVLKALELDLELIFDEARMQNQQAQKYVPQEFIADLETRIARIREQEKDSTN
;
A
#
# COMPACT_ATOMS: atom_id res chain seq x y z
N MET A 1 -3.48 5.94 -16.60
CA MET A 1 -2.03 5.62 -16.58
C MET A 1 -1.79 4.84 -15.31
N THR A 2 -1.06 3.73 -15.35
CA THR A 2 -0.91 2.86 -14.18
C THR A 2 0.40 3.09 -13.45
N ILE A 3 0.39 2.84 -12.15
CA ILE A 3 1.58 2.84 -11.31
C ILE A 3 1.65 1.59 -10.46
N LYS A 4 2.84 1.00 -10.38
CA LYS A 4 3.14 -0.14 -9.52
C LYS A 4 3.22 0.29 -8.06
N ILE A 5 2.58 -0.47 -7.19
CA ILE A 5 2.45 -0.11 -5.76
C ILE A 5 3.56 -0.69 -4.91
N PHE A 6 3.97 -1.92 -5.20
CA PHE A 6 4.90 -2.68 -4.37
C PHE A 6 6.10 -3.18 -5.17
N ASP A 7 7.27 -3.14 -4.56
CA ASP A 7 8.45 -3.85 -5.05
C ASP A 7 8.72 -5.08 -4.19
N TYR A 8 8.87 -6.23 -4.84
CA TYR A 8 9.14 -7.50 -4.17
C TYR A 8 10.65 -7.70 -3.98
N LEU A 9 11.05 -8.10 -2.78
CA LEU A 9 12.42 -8.42 -2.40
C LEU A 9 12.55 -9.95 -2.28
N PRO A 10 13.05 -10.66 -3.33
CA PRO A 10 12.94 -12.13 -3.39
C PRO A 10 13.68 -12.87 -2.28
N ASP A 11 14.77 -12.31 -1.79
CA ASP A 11 15.62 -12.94 -0.79
C ASP A 11 15.11 -12.74 0.65
N LEU A 12 14.36 -11.66 0.90
CA LEU A 12 13.64 -11.43 2.16
C LEU A 12 12.22 -12.00 2.13
N ASP A 13 11.76 -12.42 0.95
CA ASP A 13 10.40 -12.89 0.66
C ASP A 13 9.31 -11.93 1.21
N CYS A 14 9.51 -10.64 0.94
CA CYS A 14 8.64 -9.56 1.39
C CYS A 14 8.51 -8.47 0.31
N PHE A 15 7.70 -7.46 0.59
CA PHE A 15 7.49 -6.30 -0.25
C PHE A 15 7.90 -5.02 0.46
N VAL A 16 8.22 -4.00 -0.32
CA VAL A 16 8.30 -2.59 0.11
C VAL A 16 7.41 -1.75 -0.78
N ILE A 17 7.02 -0.56 -0.31
CA ILE A 17 6.30 0.39 -1.16
C ILE A 17 7.22 0.88 -2.28
N ASN A 18 6.71 0.87 -3.51
CA ASN A 18 7.42 1.42 -4.65
C ASN A 18 7.69 2.92 -4.40
N PRO A 19 8.95 3.38 -4.52
CA PRO A 19 9.31 4.77 -4.19
C PRO A 19 8.55 5.82 -5.00
N ARG A 20 8.20 5.54 -6.26
CA ARG A 20 7.43 6.45 -7.11
C ARG A 20 6.00 6.58 -6.60
N TYR A 21 5.37 5.45 -6.25
CA TYR A 21 4.03 5.47 -5.65
C TYR A 21 4.04 6.19 -4.30
N ARG A 22 5.01 5.91 -3.43
CA ARG A 22 5.17 6.61 -2.14
C ARG A 22 5.22 8.13 -2.34
N ALA A 23 6.05 8.61 -3.25
CA ALA A 23 6.20 10.03 -3.52
C ALA A 23 4.90 10.69 -4.03
N ILE A 24 4.07 9.95 -4.79
CA ILE A 24 2.76 10.43 -5.24
C ILE A 24 1.76 10.45 -4.07
N ALA A 25 1.69 9.37 -3.28
CA ALA A 25 0.81 9.27 -2.12
C ALA A 25 1.10 10.39 -1.10
N ASP A 26 2.37 10.64 -0.80
CA ASP A 26 2.81 11.70 0.12
C ASP A 26 2.39 13.09 -0.37
N GLN A 27 2.52 13.36 -1.67
CA GLN A 27 2.10 14.64 -2.26
C GLN A 27 0.59 14.86 -2.18
N LEU A 28 -0.17 13.78 -2.28
CA LEU A 28 -1.64 13.79 -2.28
C LEU A 28 -2.24 13.72 -0.87
N GLY A 29 -1.43 13.53 0.17
CA GLY A 29 -1.91 13.39 1.55
C GLY A 29 -2.55 12.04 1.84
N LEU A 30 -2.23 11.00 1.05
CA LEU A 30 -2.76 9.64 1.23
C LEU A 30 -1.93 8.80 2.21
N THR A 31 -0.87 9.38 2.76
CA THR A 31 -0.01 8.74 3.74
C THR A 31 -0.58 9.01 5.13
N GLU A 32 -1.37 8.06 5.62
CA GLU A 32 -1.70 7.95 7.04
C GLU A 32 -0.44 7.47 7.79
N TRP A 33 -0.43 6.22 8.25
CA TRP A 33 0.74 5.56 8.83
C TRP A 33 1.54 4.73 7.80
N HIS A 34 0.93 4.40 6.66
CA HIS A 34 1.59 3.75 5.53
C HIS A 34 0.83 4.00 4.22
N ALA A 35 1.54 4.16 3.11
CA ALA A 35 0.96 4.57 1.82
C ALA A 35 -0.02 3.54 1.20
N ALA A 36 -0.12 2.32 1.74
CA ALA A 36 -0.99 1.26 1.24
C ALA A 36 -2.12 0.86 2.21
N VAL A 37 -2.38 1.65 3.26
CA VAL A 37 -3.48 1.38 4.23
C VAL A 37 -4.82 1.28 3.53
N TRP A 38 -5.18 2.32 2.76
CA TRP A 38 -6.45 2.40 2.06
C TRP A 38 -6.60 1.27 1.03
N ILE A 39 -5.50 0.85 0.38
CA ILE A 39 -5.47 -0.30 -0.52
C ILE A 39 -5.82 -1.59 0.24
N GLY A 40 -5.30 -1.75 1.45
CA GLY A 40 -5.61 -2.87 2.33
C GLY A 40 -7.09 -2.96 2.70
N ARG A 41 -7.70 -1.82 3.02
CA ARG A 41 -9.15 -1.70 3.26
C ARG A 41 -9.93 -2.24 2.03
N LEU A 42 -9.56 -1.81 0.83
CA LEU A 42 -10.21 -2.30 -0.40
C LEU A 42 -10.00 -3.80 -0.68
N PHE A 43 -8.87 -4.37 -0.27
CA PHE A 43 -8.65 -5.83 -0.39
C PHE A 43 -9.44 -6.63 0.63
N ILE A 44 -9.70 -6.09 1.83
CA ILE A 44 -10.30 -6.84 2.92
C ILE A 44 -11.41 -6.05 3.60
N LEU A 45 -12.63 -6.27 3.10
CA LEU A 45 -13.90 -5.89 3.73
C LEU A 45 -14.06 -4.40 4.07
N ASP A 46 -13.21 -3.54 3.53
CA ASP A 46 -13.23 -2.08 3.69
C ASP A 46 -13.43 -1.63 5.15
N ASN A 47 -12.65 -2.23 6.05
CA ASN A 47 -12.76 -2.03 7.49
C ASN A 47 -11.39 -2.10 8.19
N ASP A 48 -11.38 -1.96 9.52
CA ASP A 48 -10.15 -2.00 10.36
C ASP A 48 -9.28 -3.24 10.10
N TYR A 49 -9.88 -4.38 9.71
CA TYR A 49 -9.10 -5.57 9.38
C TYR A 49 -8.21 -5.33 8.16
N GLY A 50 -8.75 -4.69 7.13
CA GLY A 50 -8.01 -4.30 5.94
C GLY A 50 -6.99 -3.21 6.22
N GLU A 51 -7.22 -2.32 7.18
CA GLU A 51 -6.17 -1.40 7.67
C GLU A 51 -5.00 -2.18 8.26
N HIS A 52 -5.27 -3.17 9.11
CA HIS A 52 -4.23 -3.94 9.78
C HIS A 52 -3.63 -5.06 8.93
N TRP A 53 -3.99 -5.21 7.65
CA TRP A 53 -3.57 -6.37 6.82
C TRP A 53 -2.05 -6.56 6.75
N PHE A 54 -1.27 -5.48 6.95
CA PHE A 54 0.18 -5.47 6.95
C PHE A 54 0.85 -5.47 8.33
N ASP A 55 0.10 -5.41 9.44
CA ASP A 55 0.61 -5.37 10.83
C ASP A 55 1.23 -6.69 11.32
N ASN A 56 2.22 -7.19 10.60
CA ASN A 56 2.95 -8.40 10.94
C ASN A 56 4.29 -8.05 11.62
N TRP A 57 4.24 -7.25 12.68
CA TRP A 57 5.44 -6.73 13.39
C TRP A 57 6.43 -7.82 13.77
N ASP A 58 5.95 -8.95 14.29
CA ASP A 58 6.81 -10.09 14.65
C ASP A 58 7.57 -10.67 13.45
N LEU A 59 6.95 -10.65 12.26
CA LEU A 59 7.61 -11.11 11.02
C LEU A 59 8.62 -10.08 10.50
N ARG A 60 8.34 -8.78 10.69
CA ARG A 60 9.28 -7.71 10.33
C ARG A 60 10.53 -7.74 11.21
N GLU A 61 10.37 -7.98 12.51
CA GLU A 61 11.50 -8.04 13.44
C GLU A 61 12.44 -9.20 13.12
N GLN A 62 11.90 -10.34 12.65
CA GLN A 62 12.71 -11.48 12.18
C GLN A 62 13.61 -11.13 10.99
N LEU A 63 13.21 -10.15 10.17
CA LEU A 63 13.94 -9.71 8.97
C LEU A 63 14.79 -8.46 9.23
N LYS A 64 14.74 -7.88 10.43
CA LYS A 64 15.31 -6.56 10.72
C LYS A 64 16.78 -6.44 10.37
N THR A 65 17.62 -7.37 10.84
CA THR A 65 19.06 -7.34 10.55
C THR A 65 19.34 -7.40 9.05
N GLN A 66 18.63 -8.26 8.32
CA GLN A 66 18.80 -8.40 6.87
C GLN A 66 18.31 -7.14 6.11
N ALA A 67 17.30 -6.45 6.63
CA ALA A 67 16.80 -5.20 6.09
C ALA A 67 17.77 -4.03 6.36
N GLU A 68 18.31 -3.93 7.58
CA GLU A 68 19.31 -2.94 7.96
C GLU A 68 20.59 -3.06 7.13
N GLU A 69 21.06 -4.29 6.86
CA GLU A 69 22.18 -4.56 5.95
C GLU A 69 21.96 -4.04 4.52
N ARG A 70 20.70 -3.76 4.16
CA ARG A 70 20.28 -3.21 2.86
C ARG A 70 19.93 -1.72 2.91
N GLY A 71 20.09 -1.09 4.07
CA GLY A 71 19.67 0.29 4.29
C GLY A 71 18.15 0.48 4.25
N LEU A 72 17.37 -0.57 4.54
CA LEU A 72 15.92 -0.52 4.65
C LEU A 72 15.51 -0.45 6.11
N ASP A 73 14.46 0.31 6.40
CA ASP A 73 13.79 0.25 7.70
C ASP A 73 12.87 -0.97 7.74
N SER A 74 13.01 -1.81 8.78
CA SER A 74 12.15 -2.98 8.95
C SER A 74 10.66 -2.61 9.08
N SER A 75 10.35 -1.38 9.50
CA SER A 75 8.98 -0.85 9.58
C SER A 75 8.30 -0.73 8.21
N GLU A 76 9.08 -0.63 7.13
CA GLU A 76 8.58 -0.52 5.75
C GLU A 76 8.35 -1.88 5.07
N LEU A 77 8.75 -2.97 5.72
CA LEU A 77 8.60 -4.31 5.17
C LEU A 77 7.14 -4.79 5.29
N MET A 78 6.58 -5.17 4.15
CA MET A 78 5.30 -5.84 4.07
C MET A 78 5.52 -7.34 3.84
N VAL A 79 5.38 -8.12 4.91
CA VAL A 79 5.48 -9.58 4.86
C VAL A 79 4.08 -10.18 4.76
N ILE A 80 3.88 -11.07 3.79
CA ILE A 80 2.62 -11.81 3.66
C ILE A 80 2.56 -12.88 4.75
N ASN A 81 1.65 -12.68 5.71
CA ASN A 81 1.27 -13.69 6.68
C ASN A 81 0.06 -14.48 6.16
N PRO A 82 0.24 -15.70 5.62
CA PRO A 82 -0.86 -16.43 5.00
C PRO A 82 -2.03 -16.67 5.94
N ARG A 83 -1.79 -16.79 7.27
CA ARG A 83 -2.83 -16.99 8.28
C ARG A 83 -3.85 -15.85 8.34
N ARG A 84 -3.48 -14.63 7.96
CA ARG A 84 -4.43 -13.50 7.91
C ARG A 84 -5.42 -13.58 6.75
N PHE A 85 -5.24 -14.53 5.84
CA PHE A 85 -6.18 -14.77 4.74
C PHE A 85 -7.09 -15.97 5.02
N GLU A 86 -7.19 -16.43 6.27
CA GLU A 86 -8.27 -17.31 6.71
C GLU A 86 -9.30 -16.51 7.51
N ASN A 87 -10.58 -16.79 7.29
CA ASN A 87 -11.69 -16.25 8.07
C ASN A 87 -12.10 -17.20 9.22
N GLY A 88 -11.60 -18.43 9.24
CA GLY A 88 -11.93 -19.44 10.26
C GLY A 88 -13.34 -20.02 10.14
N ASP A 89 -14.06 -19.70 9.06
CA ASP A 89 -15.40 -20.22 8.79
C ASP A 89 -15.34 -21.67 8.27
N ASP A 90 -16.46 -22.39 8.41
CA ASP A 90 -16.58 -23.78 7.97
C ASP A 90 -16.53 -23.89 6.43
N GLY A 91 -15.68 -24.80 5.92
CA GLY A 91 -15.43 -25.00 4.50
C GLY A 91 -13.99 -25.41 4.17
N PRO A 92 -13.72 -25.84 2.92
CA PRO A 92 -12.37 -26.18 2.49
C PRO A 92 -11.49 -24.92 2.47
N CYS A 93 -10.37 -24.96 3.20
CA CYS A 93 -9.37 -23.90 3.22
C CYS A 93 -8.12 -24.32 2.42
N HIS A 94 -7.54 -23.38 1.67
CA HIS A 94 -6.26 -23.60 1.00
C HIS A 94 -5.09 -23.62 1.99
N THR A 95 -4.03 -24.36 1.65
CA THR A 95 -2.83 -24.42 2.51
C THR A 95 -2.17 -23.04 2.66
N PRO A 96 -1.43 -22.80 3.75
CA PRO A 96 -0.70 -21.55 3.94
C PRO A 96 0.24 -21.21 2.78
N GLU A 97 0.89 -22.21 2.19
CA GLU A 97 1.85 -22.03 1.08
C GLU A 97 1.14 -21.55 -0.18
N PHE A 98 -0.04 -22.11 -0.48
CA PHE A 98 -0.84 -21.69 -1.62
C PHE A 98 -1.34 -20.26 -1.46
N ARG A 99 -1.87 -19.92 -0.27
CA ARG A 99 -2.29 -18.56 0.06
C ARG A 99 -1.14 -17.56 -0.09
N LYS A 100 0.03 -17.89 0.46
CA LYS A 100 1.22 -17.03 0.36
C LYS A 100 1.59 -16.79 -1.10
N ARG A 101 1.74 -17.85 -1.89
CA ARG A 101 2.09 -17.74 -3.32
C ARG A 101 1.07 -16.90 -4.10
N PHE A 102 -0.22 -17.17 -3.92
CA PHE A 102 -1.28 -16.43 -4.60
C PHE A 102 -1.19 -14.92 -4.30
N TRP A 103 -1.10 -14.55 -3.03
CA TRP A 103 -1.01 -13.14 -2.64
C TRP A 103 0.31 -12.49 -3.06
N THR A 104 1.42 -13.24 -3.07
CA THR A 104 2.68 -12.75 -3.64
C THR A 104 2.50 -12.40 -5.12
N ASP A 105 1.83 -13.26 -5.90
CA ASP A 105 1.60 -13.02 -7.33
C ASP A 105 0.64 -11.85 -7.55
N VAL A 106 -0.43 -11.74 -6.74
CA VAL A 106 -1.37 -10.60 -6.77
C VAL A 106 -0.64 -9.28 -6.52
N LEU A 107 0.16 -9.18 -5.46
CA LEU A 107 0.84 -7.93 -5.10
C LEU A 107 1.97 -7.56 -6.07
N LYS A 108 2.63 -8.56 -6.68
CA LYS A 108 3.60 -8.32 -7.77
C LYS A 108 2.96 -7.74 -9.02
N ALA A 109 1.73 -8.18 -9.32
CA ALA A 109 0.98 -7.75 -10.50
C ALA A 109 0.14 -6.49 -10.25
N LEU A 110 0.03 -6.03 -9.00
CA LEU A 110 -0.81 -4.89 -8.66
C LEU A 110 -0.22 -3.58 -9.20
N GLU A 111 -0.96 -3.01 -10.12
CA GLU A 111 -0.82 -1.63 -10.56
C GLU A 111 -2.18 -0.93 -10.43
N LEU A 112 -2.16 0.35 -10.08
CA LEU A 112 -3.38 1.16 -9.98
C LEU A 112 -3.37 2.27 -11.02
N ASP A 113 -4.55 2.59 -11.56
CA ASP A 113 -4.68 3.81 -12.35
C ASP A 113 -4.52 5.04 -11.44
N LEU A 114 -3.73 6.02 -11.89
CA LEU A 114 -3.55 7.28 -11.19
C LEU A 114 -4.87 8.01 -10.93
N GLU A 115 -5.87 7.90 -11.81
CA GLU A 115 -7.16 8.55 -11.57
C GLU A 115 -7.89 7.94 -10.35
N LEU A 116 -7.75 6.63 -10.10
CA LEU A 116 -8.28 6.00 -8.88
C LEU A 116 -7.59 6.56 -7.63
N ILE A 117 -6.28 6.77 -7.69
CA ILE A 117 -5.50 7.35 -6.59
C ILE A 117 -5.93 8.81 -6.34
N PHE A 118 -6.19 9.58 -7.41
CA PHE A 118 -6.68 10.95 -7.29
C PHE A 118 -8.08 11.03 -6.67
N ASP A 119 -8.96 10.09 -7.00
CA ASP A 119 -10.30 10.04 -6.43
C ASP A 119 -10.28 9.72 -4.93
N GLU A 120 -9.42 8.78 -4.50
CA GLU A 120 -9.16 8.53 -3.08
C GLU A 120 -8.65 9.79 -2.39
N ALA A 121 -7.67 10.50 -2.99
CA ALA A 121 -7.12 11.72 -2.42
C ALA A 121 -8.17 12.82 -2.25
N ARG A 122 -9.07 12.97 -3.23
CA ARG A 122 -10.19 13.92 -3.14
C ARG A 122 -11.14 13.54 -2.01
N MET A 123 -11.49 12.25 -1.91
CA MET A 123 -12.38 11.76 -0.86
C MET A 123 -11.76 12.00 0.52
N GLN A 124 -10.50 11.61 0.74
CA GLN A 124 -9.81 11.83 2.01
C GLN A 124 -9.68 13.31 2.34
N ASN A 125 -9.32 14.16 1.36
CA ASN A 125 -9.19 15.59 1.59
C ASN A 125 -10.54 16.26 1.95
N GLN A 126 -11.65 15.81 1.36
CA GLN A 126 -13.00 16.25 1.76
C GLN A 126 -13.34 15.83 3.19
N GLN A 127 -12.95 14.62 3.60
CA GLN A 127 -13.12 14.18 4.98
C GLN A 127 -12.25 14.97 5.95
N ALA A 128 -10.97 15.21 5.61
CA ALA A 128 -10.05 16.01 6.41
C ALA A 128 -10.60 17.42 6.65
N GLN A 129 -11.18 18.08 5.63
CA GLN A 129 -11.82 19.38 5.80
C GLN A 129 -12.88 19.40 6.93
N LYS A 130 -13.58 18.29 7.13
CA LYS A 130 -14.66 18.16 8.11
C LYS A 130 -14.18 17.71 9.49
N TYR A 131 -13.25 16.76 9.53
CA TYR A 131 -12.90 16.04 10.75
C TYR A 131 -11.50 16.37 11.28
N VAL A 132 -10.57 16.70 10.40
CA VAL A 132 -9.15 16.95 10.72
C VAL A 132 -8.63 18.14 9.90
N PRO A 133 -9.13 19.37 10.10
CA PRO A 133 -8.89 20.48 9.18
C PRO A 133 -7.42 20.85 8.97
N GLN A 134 -6.54 20.49 9.90
CA GLN A 134 -5.09 20.67 9.77
C GLN A 134 -4.43 19.78 8.70
N GLU A 135 -5.09 18.69 8.31
CA GLU A 135 -4.64 17.79 7.23
C GLU A 135 -5.24 18.17 5.88
N PHE A 136 -6.14 19.14 5.82
CA PHE A 136 -6.73 19.61 4.57
C PHE A 136 -5.68 20.26 3.65
N ILE A 137 -5.63 19.78 2.41
CA ILE A 137 -4.74 20.25 1.35
C ILE A 137 -5.54 21.17 0.43
N ALA A 138 -5.40 22.49 0.64
CA ALA A 138 -6.09 23.50 -0.15
C ALA A 138 -5.68 23.51 -1.63
N ASP A 139 -4.46 23.09 -1.95
CA ASP A 139 -3.90 23.07 -3.30
C ASP A 139 -3.96 21.69 -3.98
N LEU A 140 -4.78 20.75 -3.48
CA LEU A 140 -4.80 19.35 -3.95
C LEU A 140 -4.93 19.22 -5.47
N GLU A 141 -5.88 19.93 -6.09
CA GLU A 141 -6.08 19.84 -7.56
C GLU A 141 -4.86 20.36 -8.35
N THR A 142 -4.13 21.34 -7.82
CA THR A 142 -2.87 21.81 -8.42
C THR A 142 -1.79 20.72 -8.34
N ARG A 143 -1.75 19.95 -7.25
CA ARG A 143 -0.83 18.80 -7.10
C ARG A 143 -1.19 17.68 -8.07
N ILE A 144 -2.47 17.33 -8.17
CA ILE A 144 -2.99 16.34 -9.13
C ILE A 144 -2.63 16.73 -10.57
N ALA A 145 -2.88 17.98 -10.96
CA ALA A 145 -2.57 18.46 -12.31
C ALA A 145 -1.07 18.34 -12.65
N ARG A 146 -0.20 18.68 -11.70
CA ARG A 146 1.26 18.57 -11.85
C ARG A 146 1.72 17.12 -11.98
N ILE A 147 1.21 16.22 -11.13
CA ILE A 147 1.53 14.79 -11.22
C ILE A 147 1.08 14.28 -12.60
N ARG A 148 -0.15 14.58 -13.02
CA ARG A 148 -0.66 14.14 -14.33
C ARG A 148 0.23 14.59 -15.48
N GLU A 149 0.82 15.79 -15.43
CA GLU A 149 1.74 16.27 -16.46
C GLU A 149 3.09 15.54 -16.43
N GLN A 150 3.71 15.40 -15.25
CA GLN A 150 4.98 14.68 -15.07
C GLN A 150 4.91 13.22 -15.54
N GLU A 151 3.77 12.59 -15.29
CA GLU A 151 3.51 11.19 -15.60
C GLU A 151 3.25 10.98 -17.11
N LYS A 152 2.65 11.96 -17.80
CA LYS A 152 2.57 11.97 -19.28
C LYS A 152 3.95 12.06 -19.92
N ASP A 153 4.80 12.97 -19.44
CA ASP A 153 6.14 13.18 -19.99
C ASP A 153 7.08 11.99 -19.76
N SER A 154 6.82 11.18 -18.73
CA SER A 154 7.58 9.96 -18.44
C SER A 154 7.30 8.80 -19.41
N THR A 155 6.27 8.91 -20.25
CA THR A 155 5.79 7.84 -21.15
C THR A 155 6.09 8.15 -22.64
N ASN A 156 6.63 9.33 -22.94
CA ASN A 156 7.10 9.75 -24.27
C ASN A 156 8.62 9.58 -24.41
#